data_AF-A0A9X1S3G5-F1
#
_entry.id   AF-A0A9X1S3G5-F1
#
_cell.length_a   1.000
_cell.length_b   1.000
_cell.length_c   1.000
_cell.angle_alpha   90.00
_cell.angle_beta   90.00
_cell.angle_gamma   90.00
#
_symmetry.space_group_name_H-M   'P 1'
#
loop_
_entity.id
_entity.type
_entity.pdbx_description
1 polymer ?
#
loop_
_entity_poly.entity_id
_entity_poly.type
_entity_poly.pdbx_seq_one_letter_code
_entity_poly.pdbx_strand_id
1 'polypeptide(L)' 'MLNQAFSPSREEVESARRVVTAYEEAALDGRGSMMLGSLFIDNANYQYAKRLLARSDAARLTK' A
#
# COMPACT_ATOMS: atom_id res chain seq x y z
N MET A 1 -4.93 0.08 26.62
CA MET A 1 -5.44 -0.42 25.33
C MET A 1 -5.48 0.75 24.37
N LEU A 2 -4.47 0.92 23.51
CA LEU A 2 -4.41 2.08 22.58
C LEU A 2 -3.92 1.68 21.17
N ASN A 3 -3.18 0.59 21.02
CA ASN A 3 -2.50 0.28 19.75
C ASN A 3 -3.39 -0.40 18.69
N GLN A 4 -4.57 -0.91 19.05
CA GLN A 4 -5.44 -1.59 18.07
C GLN A 4 -6.20 -0.62 17.16
N ALA A 5 -6.51 0.59 17.63
CA ALA A 5 -7.22 1.59 16.82
C ALA A 5 -6.33 2.26 15.76
N PHE A 6 -5.01 2.19 15.90
CA PHE A 6 -4.03 2.80 14.99
C PHE A 6 -3.28 1.79 14.13
N SER A 7 -3.57 0.50 14.30
CA SER A 7 -2.98 -0.54 13.46
C SER A 7 -3.81 -0.67 12.18
N PRO A 8 -3.21 -0.60 10.99
CA PRO A 8 -3.95 -0.79 9.75
C PRO A 8 -4.61 -2.18 9.74
N SER A 9 -5.85 -2.22 9.26
CA SER A 9 -6.62 -3.44 9.13
C SER A 9 -6.00 -4.39 8.09
N ARG A 10 -6.37 -5.68 8.15
CA ARG A 10 -5.89 -6.66 7.16
C ARG A 10 -6.30 -6.28 5.73
N GLU A 11 -7.52 -5.78 5.55
CA GLU A 11 -8.05 -5.38 4.24
C GLU A 11 -7.27 -4.20 3.65
N GLU A 12 -6.95 -3.21 4.48
CA GLU A 12 -6.11 -2.08 4.08
C GLU A 12 -4.71 -2.52 3.66
N VAL A 13 -4.11 -3.46 4.38
CA VAL A 13 -2.79 -4.02 4.05
C VAL A 13 -2.82 -4.79 2.74
N GLU A 14 -3.83 -5.63 2.52
CA GLU A 14 -4.00 -6.37 1.26
C GLU A 14 -4.21 -5.43 0.07
N SER A 15 -5.03 -4.38 0.25
CA SER A 15 -5.24 -3.36 -0.77
C SER A 15 -3.94 -2.61 -1.09
N ALA A 16 -3.18 -2.19 -0.07
CA ALA A 16 -1.91 -1.54 -0.26
C ALA A 16 -0.87 -2.42 -0.98
N ARG A 17 -0.85 -3.74 -0.71
CA ARG A 17 -0.01 -4.68 -1.46
C ARG A 17 -0.36 -4.70 -2.94
N ARG A 18 -1.66 -4.78 -3.28
CA ARG A 18 -2.11 -4.76 -4.68
C ARG A 18 -1.70 -3.48 -5.40
N VAL A 19 -1.85 -2.32 -4.75
CA VAL A 19 -1.45 -1.02 -5.31
C VAL A 19 0.05 -0.97 -5.58
N VAL A 20 0.87 -1.42 -4.62
CA VAL A 20 2.33 -1.44 -4.76
C VAL A 20 2.77 -2.36 -5.90
N THR A 21 2.28 -3.60 -5.92
CA THR A 21 2.62 -4.57 -6.98
C THR A 21 2.21 -4.04 -8.35
N ALA A 22 0.97 -3.56 -8.51
CA ALA A 22 0.50 -3.05 -9.79
C ALA A 22 1.34 -1.86 -10.27
N TYR A 23 1.64 -0.91 -9.38
CA TYR A 23 2.45 0.26 -9.73
C TYR A 23 3.88 -0.13 -10.11
N GLU A 24 4.50 -1.08 -9.41
CA GLU A 24 5.85 -1.55 -9.73
C GLU A 24 5.90 -2.29 -11.07
N GLU A 25 4.90 -3.12 -11.37
CA GLU A 25 4.75 -3.75 -12.69
C GLU A 25 4.60 -2.70 -13.79
N ALA A 26 3.75 -1.69 -13.61
CA ALA A 26 3.60 -0.61 -14.58
C ALA A 26 4.86 0.27 -14.72
N ALA A 27 5.61 0.45 -13.63
CA ALA A 27 6.86 1.22 -13.64
C ALA A 27 7.97 0.49 -14.43
N LEU A 28 7.99 -0.85 -14.45
CA LEU A 28 8.91 -1.62 -15.30
C LEU A 28 8.66 -1.36 -16.79
N ASP A 29 7.41 -1.11 -17.18
CA ASP A 29 7.02 -0.71 -18.54
C ASP A 29 7.27 0.79 -18.83
N GLY A 30 7.89 1.52 -17.90
CA GLY A 30 8.18 2.95 -18.02
C GLY A 30 6.96 3.86 -17.80
N ARG A 31 5.86 3.34 -17.22
CA ARG A 31 4.63 4.10 -16.96
C ARG A 31 4.62 4.63 -15.53
N GLY A 32 4.57 5.95 -15.38
CA GLY A 32 4.52 6.62 -14.06
C GLY A 32 3.13 6.62 -13.39
N SER A 33 2.10 6.14 -14.10
CA SER A 33 0.72 6.04 -13.63
C SER A 33 -0.03 4.91 -14.36
N MET A 34 -1.06 4.37 -13.73
CA MET A 34 -1.90 3.32 -14.30
C MET A 34 -3.33 3.35 -13.75
N MET A 35 -4.25 2.69 -14.45
CA MET A 35 -5.56 2.34 -13.88
C MET A 35 -5.55 0.91 -13.37
N LEU A 36 -5.93 0.74 -12.10
CA LEU A 36 -6.25 -0.57 -11.52
C LEU A 36 -7.77 -0.64 -11.36
N GLY A 37 -8.45 -1.25 -12.34
CA GLY A 37 -9.91 -1.22 -12.42
C GLY A 37 -10.42 0.21 -12.59
N SER A 38 -11.19 0.71 -11.61
CA SER A 38 -11.70 2.09 -11.56
C SER A 38 -10.81 3.04 -10.76
N LEU A 39 -9.69 2.57 -10.21
CA LEU A 39 -8.80 3.38 -9.38
C LEU A 39 -7.61 3.89 -10.20
N PHE A 40 -7.42 5.20 -10.22
CA PHE A 40 -6.22 5.81 -10.77
C PHE A 40 -5.07 5.71 -9.74
N ILE A 41 -3.99 5.06 -10.14
CA ILE A 41 -2.79 4.90 -9.33
C ILE A 41 -1.66 5.74 -9.94
N ASP A 42 -1.09 6.59 -9.10
CA ASP A 42 0.08 7.41 -9.38
C ASP A 42 1.13 7.22 -8.27
N ASN A 43 2.20 8.01 -8.34
CA ASN A 43 3.25 7.98 -7.33
C ASN A 43 2.73 8.29 -5.92
N ALA A 44 1.74 9.18 -5.77
CA ALA A 44 1.21 9.55 -4.45
C ALA A 44 0.51 8.36 -3.78
N ASN A 45 -0.35 7.67 -4.52
CA ASN A 45 -1.03 6.45 -4.06
C ASN A 45 -0.02 5.34 -3.74
N TYR A 46 0.99 5.15 -4.58
CA TYR A 46 2.09 4.22 -4.35
C TYR A 46 2.83 4.50 -3.03
N GLN A 47 3.24 5.76 -2.80
CA GLN A 47 3.94 6.15 -1.58
C GLN A 47 3.08 5.98 -0.32
N TYR A 48 1.79 6.28 -0.41
CA TYR A 48 0.85 6.04 0.68
C TYR A 48 0.77 4.54 1.02
N ALA A 49 0.58 3.70 0.02
CA ALA A 49 0.50 2.25 0.19
C ALA A 49 1.79 1.68 0.82
N LYS A 50 2.98 2.11 0.38
CA LYS A 50 4.25 1.71 1.01
C LYS A 50 4.34 2.09 2.49
N ARG A 51 3.91 3.31 2.84
CA ARG A 51 3.92 3.76 4.25
C ARG A 51 2.97 2.93 5.10
N LEU A 52 1.82 2.55 4.56
CA LEU A 52 0.85 1.70 5.24
C LEU A 52 1.42 0.30 5.51
N LEU A 53 2.08 -0.30 4.52
CA LEU A 53 2.76 -1.59 4.67
C LEU A 53 3.89 -1.52 5.69
N ALA A 54 4.73 -0.48 5.64
CA ALA A 54 5.80 -0.28 6.61
C ALA A 54 5.28 -0.15 8.05
N ARG A 55 4.15 0.55 8.24
CA ARG A 55 3.48 0.64 9.55
C ARG A 55 2.90 -0.70 10.00
N SER A 56 2.34 -1.48 9.08
CA SER A 56 1.83 -2.84 9.37
C SER A 56 2.94 -3.79 9.81
N ASP A 57 4.08 -3.75 9.12
CA ASP A 57 5.24 -4.59 9.45
C ASP A 57 5.86 -4.17 10.80
N ALA A 58 5.99 -2.87 11.05
CA ALA A 58 6.41 -2.35 12.35
C ALA A 58 5.47 -2.78 13.49
N ALA A 59 4.15 -2.74 13.28
CA ALA A 59 3.18 -3.19 14.26
C ALA A 59 3.23 -4.71 14.54
N ARG A 60 3.70 -5.51 13.57
CA ARG A 60 3.92 -6.96 13.76
C ARG A 60 5.18 -7.28 14.58
N LEU A 61 6.23 -6.45 14.49
CA LEU A 61 7.49 -6.64 15.19
C LEU A 61 7.41 -6.34 16.70
N THR A 62 6.43 -5.55 17.13
CA THR A 62 6.26 -5.17 18.55
C THR A 62 5.35 -6.12 19.35
N LYS A 63 4.97 -7.27 18.77
CA LYS A 63 4.06 -8.25 19.38
C LYS A 63 4.77 -9.55 19.70
#